data_AF-A0A3D0UVT0-F1
#
_entry.id   AF-A0A3D0UVT0-F1
#
_cell.length_a   1.000
_cell.length_b   1.000
_cell.length_c   1.000
_cell.angle_alpha   90.00
_cell.angle_beta   90.00
_cell.angle_gamma   90.00
#
_symmetry.space_group_name_H-M   'P 1'
#
loop_
_entity.id
_entity.type
_entity.pdbx_description
1 polymer ?
#
loop_
_entity_poly.entity_id
_entity_poly.type
_entity_poly.pdbx_seq_one_letter_code
_entity_poly.pdbx_strand_id
1 'polypeptide(L)'
;MGYQGDQELLKKMISLSTQIQQKFSTYRATYNNQEYTDNDVEGILKNSKDSEELQGIREAHKAIGPQVNEDIIELVHLRNQHAQSL
;
A
#
# COMPACT_ATOMS: atom_id res chain seq x y z
N MET A 1 -17.30 -30.95 -2.93
CA MET A 1 -17.95 -29.67 -2.54
C MET A 1 -16.87 -28.65 -2.18
N GLY A 2 -16.13 -28.11 -3.16
CA GLY A 2 -15.00 -27.19 -2.90
C GLY A 2 -15.18 -25.78 -3.47
N TYR A 3 -16.21 -25.53 -4.28
CA TYR A 3 -16.28 -24.32 -5.11
C TYR A 3 -16.71 -23.03 -4.37
N GLN A 4 -17.49 -23.14 -3.29
CA GLN A 4 -18.05 -21.96 -2.61
C GLN A 4 -17.05 -21.32 -1.63
N GLY A 5 -16.30 -22.13 -0.87
CA GLY A 5 -15.29 -21.61 0.06
C GLY A 5 -14.16 -20.88 -0.66
N ASP A 6 -13.68 -21.42 -1.79
CA ASP A 6 -12.68 -20.77 -2.64
C ASP A 6 -13.19 -19.47 -3.26
N GLN A 7 -14.45 -19.40 -3.70
CA GLN A 7 -15.02 -18.17 -4.26
C GLN A 7 -15.13 -17.04 -3.23
N GLU A 8 -15.51 -17.35 -1.99
CA GLU A 8 -15.56 -16.36 -0.91
C GLU A 8 -14.16 -15.89 -0.51
N LEU A 9 -13.20 -16.82 -0.43
CA LEU A 9 -11.80 -16.50 -0.13
C LEU A 9 -11.17 -15.64 -1.23
N LEU A 10 -11.42 -15.97 -2.49
CA LEU A 10 -10.94 -15.21 -3.66
C LEU A 10 -11.53 -13.80 -3.68
N LYS A 11 -12.84 -13.66 -3.40
CA LYS A 11 -13.49 -12.35 -3.28
C LYS A 11 -12.87 -11.50 -2.17
N LYS A 12 -12.60 -12.09 -1.00
CA LYS A 12 -11.91 -11.39 0.10
C LYS A 12 -10.51 -10.94 -0.31
N MET A 13 -9.71 -11.81 -0.93
CA MET A 13 -8.38 -11.46 -1.42
C MET A 13 -8.40 -10.31 -2.44
N ILE A 14 -9.32 -10.36 -3.42
CA ILE A 14 -9.47 -9.30 -4.42
C ILE A 14 -9.89 -8.00 -3.75
N SER A 15 -10.91 -8.04 -2.88
CA SER A 15 -11.40 -6.85 -2.17
C SER A 15 -10.30 -6.21 -1.31
N LEU A 16 -9.55 -7.00 -0.54
CA LEU A 16 -8.45 -6.51 0.29
C LEU A 16 -7.32 -5.94 -0.57
N SER A 17 -6.94 -6.61 -1.66
CA SER A 17 -5.94 -6.10 -2.61
C SER A 17 -6.36 -4.77 -3.23
N THR A 18 -7.63 -4.63 -3.63
CA THR A 18 -8.16 -3.36 -4.18
C THR A 18 -8.15 -2.26 -3.12
N GLN A 19 -8.51 -2.56 -1.87
CA GLN A 19 -8.47 -1.59 -0.77
C GLN A 19 -7.05 -1.11 -0.50
N ILE A 20 -6.07 -2.02 -0.44
CA ILE A 20 -4.65 -1.67 -0.29
C ILE A 20 -4.22 -0.75 -1.44
N GLN A 21 -4.51 -1.14 -2.69
CA GLN A 21 -4.13 -0.35 -3.86
C GLN A 21 -4.79 1.04 -3.88
N GLN A 22 -6.04 1.12 -3.45
CA GLN A 22 -6.75 2.39 -3.29
C GLN A 22 -6.07 3.25 -2.22
N LYS A 23 -5.79 2.71 -1.02
CA LYS A 23 -5.06 3.42 0.05
C LYS A 23 -3.75 4.00 -0.46
N PHE A 24 -2.94 3.19 -1.17
CA PHE A 24 -1.70 3.64 -1.81
C PHE A 24 -1.92 4.77 -2.82
N SER A 25 -2.93 4.64 -3.69
CA SER A 25 -3.19 5.62 -4.74
C SER A 25 -3.76 6.95 -4.21
N THR A 26 -4.57 6.90 -3.15
CA THR A 26 -5.17 8.07 -2.51
C THR A 26 -4.26 8.74 -1.50
N TYR A 27 -3.18 8.07 -1.10
CA TYR A 27 -2.25 8.63 -0.12
C TYR A 27 -1.59 9.90 -0.64
N ARG A 28 -1.44 10.87 0.26
CA ARG A 28 -0.76 12.13 0.03
C ARG A 28 0.25 12.31 1.14
N ALA A 29 1.53 12.40 0.77
CA ALA A 29 2.59 12.64 1.73
C ALA A 29 2.52 14.11 2.13
N THR A 30 2.30 14.41 3.41
CA THR A 30 2.31 15.80 3.90
C THR A 30 3.72 16.14 4.38
N TYR A 31 4.37 17.10 3.72
CA TYR A 31 5.67 17.60 4.11
C TYR A 31 5.69 19.13 4.01
N ASN A 32 6.23 19.81 5.01
CA ASN A 32 6.34 21.28 5.05
C ASN A 32 5.01 22.04 4.75
N ASN A 33 3.89 21.57 5.31
CA ASN A 33 2.51 22.07 5.06
C ASN A 33 2.02 21.95 3.60
N GLN A 34 2.70 21.14 2.79
CA GLN A 34 2.26 20.81 1.43
C GLN A 34 1.96 19.32 1.33
N GLU A 35 0.94 18.99 0.53
CA GLU A 35 0.57 17.62 0.20
C GLU A 35 1.19 17.24 -1.14
N TYR A 36 1.90 16.11 -1.18
CA TYR A 36 2.56 15.60 -2.37
C TYR A 36 1.90 14.30 -2.82
N THR A 37 1.66 14.18 -4.13
CA THR A 37 1.25 12.91 -4.73
C THR A 37 2.46 12.01 -4.93
N ASP A 38 2.22 10.73 -5.21
CA ASP A 38 3.30 9.77 -5.52
C ASP A 38 4.19 10.24 -6.68
N ASN A 39 3.59 10.84 -7.71
CA ASN A 39 4.33 11.41 -8.84
C ASN A 39 5.17 12.62 -8.44
N ASP A 40 4.66 13.49 -7.55
CA ASP A 40 5.42 14.62 -7.04
C ASP A 40 6.61 14.13 -6.20
N VAL A 41 6.38 13.16 -5.31
CA VAL A 41 7.42 12.54 -4.51
C VAL A 41 8.51 11.93 -5.40
N GLU A 42 8.14 11.15 -6.41
CA GLU A 42 9.11 10.55 -7.34
C GLU A 42 9.88 11.63 -8.12
N GLY A 43 9.19 12.68 -8.57
CA GLY A 43 9.79 13.83 -9.24
C GLY A 43 10.82 14.56 -8.39
N ILE A 44 10.51 14.80 -7.11
CA ILE A 44 11.40 15.47 -6.15
C ILE A 44 12.57 14.56 -5.79
N LEU A 45 12.31 13.27 -5.52
CA LEU A 45 13.36 12.28 -5.25
C LEU A 45 14.37 12.14 -6.38
N LYS A 46 13.94 12.37 -7.63
CA LYS A 46 14.76 12.25 -8.82
C LYS A 46 15.52 13.53 -9.19
N ASN A 47 14.94 14.71 -8.92
CA ASN A 47 15.49 15.99 -9.37
C ASN A 47 16.12 16.82 -8.25
N SER A 48 15.66 16.68 -7.01
CA SER A 48 16.13 17.51 -5.91
C SER A 48 17.55 17.10 -5.48
N LYS A 49 18.35 18.10 -5.11
CA LYS A 49 19.70 17.94 -4.57
C LYS A 49 19.76 18.25 -3.07
N ASP A 50 18.65 18.68 -2.50
CA ASP A 50 18.55 19.04 -1.10
C ASP A 50 18.28 17.78 -0.27
N SER A 51 19.27 17.38 0.54
CA SER A 51 19.17 16.12 1.28
C SER A 51 18.13 16.15 2.40
N GLU A 52 17.85 17.33 2.97
CA GLU A 52 16.87 17.48 4.04
C GLU A 52 15.44 17.37 3.48
N GLU A 53 15.17 18.05 2.37
CA GLU A 53 13.91 17.93 1.63
C GLU A 53 13.66 16.49 1.16
N LEU A 54 14.66 15.84 0.57
CA LEU A 54 14.55 14.45 0.13
C LEU A 54 14.25 13.50 1.29
N GLN A 55 14.90 13.68 2.43
CA GLN A 55 14.67 12.84 3.60
C GLN A 55 13.27 13.06 4.16
N GLY A 56 12.85 14.31 4.33
CA GLY A 56 11.54 14.66 4.86
C GLY A 56 10.39 14.15 3.99
N ILE A 57 10.49 14.30 2.67
CA ILE A 57 9.50 13.76 1.73
C ILE A 57 9.50 12.23 1.74
N ARG A 58 10.68 11.60 1.78
CA ARG A 58 10.77 10.13 1.83
C ARG A 58 10.18 9.57 3.12
N GLU A 59 10.34 10.26 4.24
CA GLU A 59 9.81 9.86 5.53
C GLU A 59 8.29 10.05 5.59
N ALA A 60 7.81 11.18 5.07
CA ALA A 60 6.38 11.43 4.88
C ALA A 60 5.74 10.36 3.99
N HIS A 61 6.35 10.02 2.85
CA HIS A 61 5.83 8.98 1.95
C HIS A 61 5.79 7.58 2.60
N LYS A 62 6.77 7.25 3.44
CA LYS A 62 6.80 5.99 4.19
C LYS A 62 5.74 5.89 5.28
N ALA A 63 5.14 7.00 5.72
CA ALA A 63 4.11 6.96 6.77
C ALA A 63 2.82 6.23 6.33
N ILE A 64 2.66 5.95 5.03
CA ILE A 64 1.61 5.03 4.57
C ILE A 64 1.85 3.57 5.02
N GLY A 65 3.10 3.15 5.18
CA GLY A 65 3.49 1.78 5.54
C GLY A 65 2.72 1.21 6.74
N PRO A 66 2.69 1.87 7.90
CA PRO A 66 1.91 1.39 9.04
C PRO A 66 0.39 1.33 8.78
N GLN A 67 -0.16 2.14 7.86
CA GLN A 67 -1.61 2.16 7.57
C GLN A 67 -2.09 0.99 6.70
N VAL A 68 -1.17 0.36 5.97
CA VAL A 68 -1.44 -0.79 5.08
C VAL A 68 -0.85 -2.09 5.61
N ASN A 69 -0.06 -2.03 6.69
CA ASN A 69 0.66 -3.18 7.22
C ASN A 69 -0.30 -4.32 7.61
N GLU A 70 -1.34 -4.00 8.37
CA GLU A 70 -2.33 -4.99 8.81
C GLU A 70 -3.06 -5.63 7.62
N ASP A 71 -3.47 -4.83 6.63
CA ASP A 71 -4.11 -5.33 5.42
C ASP A 71 -3.20 -6.26 4.60
N ILE A 72 -1.90 -5.93 4.51
CA ILE A 72 -0.92 -6.76 3.79
C ILE A 72 -0.70 -8.09 4.51
N ILE A 73 -0.59 -8.07 5.85
CA ILE A 73 -0.45 -9.30 6.65
C ILE A 73 -1.69 -10.18 6.45
N GLU A 74 -2.89 -9.60 6.52
CA GLU A 74 -4.14 -10.33 6.30
C GLU A 74 -4.22 -10.93 4.88
N LEU A 75 -3.78 -10.20 3.85
CA LEU A 75 -3.70 -10.71 2.49
C LEU A 75 -2.74 -11.90 2.36
N VAL A 76 -1.61 -11.86 3.05
CA VAL A 76 -0.63 -12.96 3.08
C VAL A 76 -1.25 -14.20 3.74
N HIS A 77 -1.96 -14.04 4.86
CA HIS A 77 -2.67 -15.15 5.50
C HIS A 77 -3.72 -15.78 4.57
N LEU A 78 -4.53 -14.98 3.89
CA LEU A 78 -5.52 -15.47 2.93
C LEU A 78 -4.88 -16.23 1.77
N ARG A 79 -3.78 -15.72 1.20
CA ARG A 79 -3.03 -16.41 0.13
C ARG A 79 -2.44 -17.74 0.60
N ASN A 80 -1.92 -17.79 1.83
CA ASN A 80 -1.39 -19.01 2.42
C ASN A 80 -2.48 -20.05 2.66
N GLN A 81 -3.66 -19.64 3.14
CA GLN A 81 -4.81 -20.55 3.30
C GLN A 81 -5.28 -21.12 1.96
N HIS A 82 -5.34 -20.29 0.91
CA HIS A 82 -5.67 -20.75 -0.43
C HIS A 82 -4.65 -21.77 -0.95
N ALA A 83 -3.36 -21.46 -0.83
CA ALA A 83 -2.27 -22.34 -1.27
C ALA A 83 -2.23 -23.69 -0.54
N GLN A 84 -2.62 -23.74 0.74
CA GLN A 84 -2.74 -24.99 1.50
C GLN A 84 -3.99 -25.80 1.18
N SER A 85 -5.01 -25.18 0.58
CA SER A 85 -6.26 -25.85 0.20
C SER A 85 -6.21 -26.48 -1.20
N LEU A 86 -5.15 -26.16 -1.97
CA LEU A 86 -4.81 -26.74 -3.27
C LEU A 86 -4.02 -28.04 -3.12
#